data_AF-A0A239G681-F1
#
_entry.id   AF-A0A239G681-F1
#
_cell.length_a   1.000
_cell.length_b   1.000
_cell.length_c   1.000
_cell.angle_alpha   90.00
_cell.angle_beta   90.00
_cell.angle_gamma   90.00
#
_symmetry.space_group_name_H-M   'P 1'
#
loop_
_entity.id
_entity.type
_entity.pdbx_description
1 polymer ?
#
loop_
_entity_poly.entity_id
_entity_poly.type
_entity_poly.pdbx_seq_one_letter_code
_entity_poly.pdbx_strand_id
1 'polypeptide(L)' 'MNRYVFWVLIILPWFILAVFLTQNRDASVRALALIMLLIHLCIVVNARRKAVGLSAAETFKAFVPLWGAQEYNRLFFQEV' A
#
# COMPACT_ATOMS: atom_id res chain seq x y z
N MET A 1 6.32 -1.93 -12.14
CA MET A 1 5.76 -2.99 -11.26
C MET A 1 4.41 -3.38 -11.79
N ASN A 2 4.21 -4.65 -12.15
CA ASN A 2 2.94 -5.18 -12.64
C ASN A 2 1.83 -4.98 -11.58
N ARG A 3 0.59 -4.71 -12.02
CA ARG A 3 -0.58 -4.55 -11.14
C ARG A 3 -0.79 -5.73 -10.18
N TYR A 4 -0.57 -6.97 -10.64
CA TYR A 4 -0.81 -8.15 -9.81
C TYR A 4 0.20 -8.23 -8.67
N VAL A 5 1.47 -7.95 -8.97
CA VAL A 5 2.54 -7.88 -7.95
C VAL A 5 2.26 -6.76 -6.95
N PHE A 6 1.79 -5.60 -7.42
CA PHE A 6 1.39 -4.51 -6.54
C PHE A 6 0.28 -4.94 -5.57
N TRP A 7 -0.80 -5.55 -6.06
CA TRP A 7 -1.91 -6.02 -5.23
C TRP A 7 -1.47 -7.09 -4.22
N VAL A 8 -0.63 -8.04 -4.63
CA VAL A 8 -0.08 -9.05 -3.72
C VAL A 8 0.72 -8.39 -2.60
N LEU A 9 1.58 -7.42 -2.93
CA LEU A 9 2.41 -6.71 -1.94
C LEU A 9 1.59 -5.79 -1.04
N ILE A 10 0.44 -5.29 -1.49
CA ILE A 10 -0.48 -4.52 -0.65
C ILE A 10 -1.24 -5.44 0.31
N ILE A 11 -1.77 -6.57 -0.18
CA ILE A 11 -2.72 -7.42 0.55
C ILE A 11 -2.04 -8.42 1.49
N LEU A 12 -1.00 -9.11 1.02
CA LEU A 12 -0.33 -10.19 1.77
C LEU A 12 0.13 -9.78 3.18
N PRO A 13 0.74 -8.59 3.39
CA PRO A 13 1.15 -8.16 4.72
C PRO A 13 -0.01 -8.03 5.72
N TRP A 14 -1.22 -7.69 5.26
CA TRP A 14 -2.39 -7.62 6.14
C TRP A 14 -2.81 -9.00 6.63
N PHE A 15 -2.74 -10.02 5.77
CA PHE A 15 -2.99 -11.41 6.19
C PHE A 15 -1.97 -11.87 7.23
N ILE A 16 -0.69 -11.59 7.00
CA ILE A 16 0.38 -11.92 7.95
C ILE A 16 0.16 -11.19 9.27
N LEU A 17 -0.18 -9.89 9.23
CA LEU A 17 -0.48 -9.10 10.41
C LEU A 17 -1.68 -9.67 11.17
N ALA A 18 -2.77 -10.03 10.50
CA ALA A 18 -3.95 -10.60 11.14
C ALA A 18 -3.61 -11.87 11.95
N VAL A 19 -2.85 -12.80 11.35
CA VAL A 19 -2.36 -14.01 12.05
C VAL A 19 -1.45 -13.62 13.22
N PHE A 20 -0.51 -12.70 13.01
CA PHE A 20 0.42 -12.26 14.04
C PHE A 20 -0.29 -11.65 15.26
N LEU A 21 -1.32 -10.81 15.03
CA LEU A 21 -2.10 -10.17 16.09
C LEU A 21 -2.90 -11.17 16.93
N THR A 22 -3.33 -12.30 16.35
CA THR A 22 -4.02 -13.37 17.10
C THR A 22 -3.09 -14.09 18.07
N GLN A 23 -1.81 -14.21 17.73
CA GLN A 23 -0.81 -14.95 18.50
C GLN A 23 -0.07 -14.10 19.54
N ASN A 24 0.24 -12.84 19.20
CA ASN A 24 0.99 -11.95 20.08
C ASN A 24 0.04 -10.98 20.79
N ARG A 25 0.05 -10.95 22.13
CA ARG A 25 -0.75 -10.02 22.95
C ARG A 25 -0.01 -8.78 23.43
N ASP A 26 1.32 -8.76 23.28
CA ASP A 26 2.16 -7.63 23.68
C ASP A 26 1.85 -6.39 22.84
N ALA A 27 1.50 -5.29 23.50
CA ALA A 27 1.08 -4.05 22.83
C ALA A 27 2.25 -3.36 22.09
N SER A 28 3.46 -3.39 22.65
CA SER A 28 4.64 -2.77 22.06
C SER A 28 5.04 -3.48 20.77
N VAL A 29 5.00 -4.81 20.78
CA VAL A 29 5.29 -5.63 19.60
C VAL A 29 4.24 -5.41 18.49
N ARG A 30 2.96 -5.33 18.86
CA ARG A 30 1.88 -5.02 17.91
C ARG A 30 2.04 -3.63 17.28
N ALA A 31 2.36 -2.62 18.09
CA ALA A 31 2.61 -1.27 17.60
C ALA A 31 3.79 -1.22 16.63
N LEU A 32 4.89 -1.91 16.94
CA LEU A 32 6.04 -2.01 16.05
C LEU A 32 5.67 -2.67 14.72
N ALA A 33 4.90 -3.77 14.75
CA ALA A 33 4.45 -4.46 13.55
C ALA A 33 3.57 -3.55 12.66
N LEU A 34 2.69 -2.74 13.27
CA LEU A 34 1.87 -1.76 12.54
C LEU A 34 2.72 -0.67 11.89
N ILE A 35 3.73 -0.14 12.59
CA ILE A 35 4.66 0.86 12.03
C ILE A 35 5.42 0.28 10.83
N MET A 36 5.93 -0.95 10.97
CA MET A 36 6.64 -1.64 9.88
C MET A 36 5.72 -1.86 8.67
N LEU A 37 4.45 -2.18 8.90
CA LEU A 37 3.46 -2.29 7.83
C LEU A 37 3.23 -0.96 7.11
N LEU A 38 3.12 0.15 7.84
CA LEU A 38 2.98 1.48 7.24
C LEU A 38 4.18 1.84 6.36
N ILE A 39 5.40 1.58 6.85
CA ILE A 39 6.64 1.79 6.08
C ILE A 39 6.63 0.95 4.80
N HIS A 40 6.26 -0.33 4.91
CA HIS A 40 6.13 -1.22 3.76
C HIS A 40 5.14 -0.69 2.72
N LEU A 41 3.95 -0.25 3.14
CA LEU A 41 2.95 0.33 2.24
C LEU A 41 3.47 1.57 1.52
N CYS A 42 4.18 2.46 2.23
CA CYS A 42 4.82 3.64 1.63
C CYS A 42 5.83 3.26 0.55
N ILE A 43 6.66 2.24 0.79
CA ILE A 43 7.65 1.74 -0.18
C ILE A 43 6.95 1.18 -1.42
N VAL A 44 5.96 0.30 -1.23
CA VAL A 44 5.23 -0.35 -2.31
C VAL A 44 4.46 0.66 -3.17
N VAL A 45 3.76 1.61 -2.55
CA VAL A 45 3.05 2.69 -3.24
C VAL A 45 4.02 3.58 -4.00
N ASN A 46 5.16 3.95 -3.41
CA ASN A 46 6.16 4.77 -4.09
C ASN A 46 6.81 4.05 -5.29
N ALA A 47 7.07 2.74 -5.16
CA ALA A 47 7.56 1.92 -6.26
C ALA A 47 6.52 1.84 -7.40
N ARG A 48 5.24 1.66 -7.06
CA ARG A 48 4.14 1.64 -8.02
C ARG A 48 3.98 2.99 -8.71
N ARG A 49 3.94 4.08 -7.95
CA ARG A 49 3.88 5.48 -8.41
C ARG A 49 4.91 5.75 -9.50
N LYS A 50 6.17 5.40 -9.26
CA LYS A 50 7.26 5.56 -10.24
C LYS A 50 7.01 4.77 -11.52
N ALA A 51 6.48 3.54 -11.39
CA ALA A 51 6.18 2.70 -12.54
C ALA A 51 5.02 3.22 -13.40
N VAL A 52 4.01 3.86 -12.80
CA VAL A 52 2.84 4.41 -13.52
C VAL A 52 3.01 5.89 -13.90
N GLY A 53 4.17 6.48 -13.63
CA GLY A 53 4.49 7.87 -13.97
C GLY A 53 3.65 8.90 -13.22
N LEU A 54 3.32 8.66 -11.95
CA LEU A 54 2.62 9.62 -11.10
C LEU A 54 3.61 10.46 -10.27
N SER A 55 3.34 11.75 -10.16
CA SER A 55 3.99 12.64 -9.20
C SER A 55 3.53 12.34 -7.77
N ALA A 56 4.24 12.88 -6.77
CA ALA A 56 3.83 12.72 -5.37
C ALA A 56 2.45 13.34 -5.12
N ALA A 57 2.18 14.53 -5.66
CA ALA A 57 0.90 15.21 -5.52
C ALA A 57 -0.27 14.43 -6.15
N GLU A 58 -0.08 13.87 -7.34
CA GLU A 58 -1.08 12.99 -7.99
C GLU A 58 -1.30 11.70 -7.20
N THR A 59 -0.25 11.18 -6.56
CA THR A 59 -0.39 10.00 -5.68
C THR A 59 -1.24 10.31 -4.46
N PHE A 60 -1.07 11.49 -3.84
CA PHE A 60 -1.97 11.92 -2.76
C PHE A 60 -3.41 12.10 -3.25
N LYS A 61 -3.61 12.68 -4.45
CA LYS A 61 -4.94 12.79 -5.06
C LYS A 61 -5.61 11.43 -5.25
N ALA A 62 -4.85 10.41 -5.64
CA ALA A 62 -5.36 9.04 -5.83
C ALA A 62 -6.03 8.45 -4.58
N PHE A 63 -5.72 8.95 -3.37
CA PHE A 63 -6.35 8.54 -2.12
C PHE A 63 -7.54 9.40 -1.70
N VAL A 64 -7.82 10.50 -2.41
CA VAL A 64 -8.98 11.35 -2.15
C VAL A 64 -10.16 10.84 -2.99
N PRO A 65 -11.25 10.37 -2.34
CA PRO A 65 -12.43 9.89 -3.06
C PRO A 65 -12.98 10.95 -4.02
N LEU A 66 -13.47 10.52 -5.18
CA LEU A 66 -14.10 11.33 -6.24
C LEU A 66 -13.17 12.33 -6.96
N TRP A 67 -12.21 12.95 -6.29
CA TRP A 67 -11.33 13.95 -6.90
C TRP A 67 -10.18 13.33 -7.70
N GLY A 68 -9.61 12.22 -7.22
CA GLY A 68 -8.48 11.55 -7.87
C GLY A 68 -8.85 10.25 -8.58
N ALA A 69 -10.06 10.13 -9.14
CA ALA A 69 -10.53 8.88 -9.74
C ALA A 69 -9.63 8.40 -10.90
N GLN A 70 -9.04 9.33 -11.66
CA GLN A 70 -8.12 9.00 -12.75
C GLN A 70 -6.78 8.51 -12.21
N GLU A 71 -6.21 9.20 -11.23
CA GLU A 71 -4.96 8.85 -10.56
C GLU A 71 -5.08 7.54 -9.78
N TYR A 72 -6.25 7.29 -9.18
CA TYR A 72 -6.60 6.02 -8.55
C TYR A 72 -6.56 4.89 -9.57
N ASN A 73 -7.24 5.05 -10.72
CA ASN A 73 -7.20 4.05 -11.79
C ASN A 73 -5.77 3.80 -12.28
N ARG A 74 -4.97 4.86 -12.44
CA ARG A 74 -3.55 4.72 -12.83
C ARG A 74 -2.75 3.97 -11.77
N LEU A 75 -2.85 4.36 -10.51
CA LEU A 75 -2.07 3.77 -9.42
C LEU A 75 -2.42 2.28 -9.23
N PHE A 76 -3.70 1.95 -9.20
CA PHE A 76 -4.17 0.61 -8.80
C PHE A 76 -4.44 -0.36 -9.95
N PHE A 77 -4.74 0.12 -11.17
CA PHE A 77 -5.28 -0.74 -12.24
C PHE A 77 -4.56 -0.66 -13.58
N GLN A 78 -3.84 0.43 -13.87
CA GLN A 78 -3.12 0.59 -15.15
C GLN A 78 -2.08 -0.52 -15.37
N GLU A 79 -2.07 -1.10 -16.57
CA GLU A 79 -1.02 -2.04 -16.96
C GLU A 79 0.29 -1.30 -17.27
N VAL A 80 1.39 -1.83 -16.72
CA VAL A 80 2.77 -1.34 -16.86
C VAL A 80 3.64 -2.52 -17.23
#